data_AF-A0ABD0NJJ3-F1
#
_entry.id   AF-A0ABD0NJJ3-F1
#
_cell.length_a   1.000
_cell.length_b   1.000
_cell.length_c   1.000
_cell.angle_alpha   90.00
_cell.angle_beta   90.00
_cell.angle_gamma   90.00
#
_symmetry.space_group_name_H-M   'P 1'
#
loop_
_entity.id
_entity.type
_entity.pdbx_description
1 polymer ?
#
loop_
_entity_poly.entity_id
_entity_poly.type
_entity_poly.pdbx_seq_one_letter_code
_entity_poly.pdbx_strand_id
1 'polypeptide(L)'
;MMDTQFSEFTPDITPIMLAAHTNNYEIIKLLVQRKVTIPRPHQIRCDCVECVSSSEVDSLRHSRSRLNIYKTLASPSLIALSSEDPILTAFRLGWELKELSKVENEFRQEYEELSQQCKLFAKDLLDQARSSCELETILNHRDDHSEELDPRECRDLAKLKVAIKYHQKE
;
A
#
# COMPACT_ATOMS: atom_id res chain seq x y z
N MET A 1 -29.97 30.31 -11.21
CA MET A 1 -29.96 28.95 -11.80
C MET A 1 -28.76 28.26 -11.19
N MET A 2 -28.97 27.27 -10.34
CA MET A 2 -27.87 26.54 -9.70
C MET A 2 -27.20 25.69 -10.78
N ASP A 3 -25.93 25.96 -11.08
CA ASP A 3 -25.11 25.05 -11.87
C ASP A 3 -25.05 23.72 -11.12
N THR A 4 -25.73 22.72 -11.64
CA THR A 4 -25.69 21.36 -11.11
C THR A 4 -24.28 20.84 -11.33
N GLN A 5 -23.44 20.91 -10.29
CA GLN A 5 -22.07 20.37 -10.33
C GLN A 5 -22.14 18.84 -10.39
N PHE A 6 -22.38 18.30 -11.59
CA PHE A 6 -22.23 16.89 -11.88
C PHE A 6 -20.74 16.61 -12.09
N SER A 7 -20.10 16.11 -11.05
CA SER A 7 -18.79 15.46 -11.15
C SER A 7 -18.99 13.98 -11.42
N GLU A 8 -18.26 13.42 -12.39
CA GLU A 8 -18.21 11.97 -12.64
C GLU A 8 -17.50 11.23 -11.51
N PHE A 9 -16.62 11.92 -10.77
CA PHE A 9 -15.86 11.37 -9.65
C PHE A 9 -16.43 11.82 -8.31
N THR A 10 -16.32 10.95 -7.29
CA THR A 10 -16.67 11.30 -5.92
C THR A 10 -15.74 12.40 -5.40
N PRO A 11 -16.24 13.31 -4.54
CA PRO A 11 -15.50 14.51 -4.14
C PRO A 11 -14.24 14.21 -3.29
N ASP A 12 -14.07 12.97 -2.81
CA ASP A 12 -12.90 12.51 -2.07
C ASP A 12 -11.73 12.05 -2.97
N ILE A 13 -11.95 11.86 -4.27
CA ILE A 13 -10.90 11.42 -5.19
C ILE A 13 -10.02 12.61 -5.59
N THR A 14 -8.75 12.53 -5.23
CA THR A 14 -7.73 13.49 -5.68
C THR A 14 -7.08 13.06 -7.00
N PRO A 15 -6.45 13.99 -7.76
CA PRO A 15 -5.79 13.64 -9.02
C PRO A 15 -4.72 12.54 -8.89
N ILE A 16 -3.97 12.51 -7.78
CA ILE A 16 -2.98 11.46 -7.51
C ILE A 16 -3.65 10.11 -7.22
N MET A 17 -4.80 10.10 -6.54
CA MET A 17 -5.54 8.88 -6.27
C MET A 17 -6.03 8.25 -7.58
N LEU A 18 -6.60 9.06 -8.47
CA LEU A 18 -7.09 8.59 -9.76
C LEU A 18 -5.94 8.08 -10.64
N ALA A 19 -4.82 8.80 -10.69
CA ALA A 19 -3.62 8.35 -11.41
C ALA A 19 -3.13 6.99 -10.91
N ALA A 20 -3.08 6.81 -9.59
CA ALA A 20 -2.70 5.55 -8.96
C ALA A 20 -3.70 4.42 -9.23
N HIS A 21 -5.01 4.72 -9.26
CA HIS A 21 -6.05 3.74 -9.59
C HIS A 21 -5.92 3.23 -11.03
N THR A 22 -5.49 4.08 -11.96
CA THR A 22 -5.16 3.67 -13.35
C THR A 22 -3.79 3.02 -13.49
N ASN A 23 -2.99 2.97 -12.41
CA ASN A 23 -1.63 2.45 -12.37
C ASN A 23 -0.72 3.00 -13.50
N ASN A 24 -0.87 4.29 -13.84
CA ASN A 24 -0.08 4.92 -14.90
C ASN A 24 1.19 5.57 -14.34
N TYR A 25 2.32 4.90 -14.57
CA TYR A 25 3.63 5.31 -14.05
C TYR A 25 4.02 6.75 -14.39
N GLU A 26 3.85 7.20 -15.63
CA GLU A 26 4.28 8.53 -16.06
C GLU A 26 3.46 9.64 -15.40
N ILE A 27 2.15 9.46 -15.29
CA ILE A 27 1.27 10.43 -14.63
C ILE A 27 1.59 10.50 -13.13
N ILE A 28 1.75 9.35 -12.48
CA ILE A 28 2.10 9.28 -11.06
C ILE A 28 3.44 9.97 -10.81
N LYS A 29 4.46 9.70 -11.63
CA LYS A 29 5.79 10.32 -11.53
C LYS A 29 5.72 11.84 -11.62
N LEU A 30 4.96 12.39 -12.59
CA LEU A 30 4.78 13.84 -12.75
C LEU A 30 4.09 14.50 -11.54
N LEU A 31 3.15 13.79 -10.90
CA LEU A 31 2.44 14.28 -9.72
C LEU A 31 3.30 14.16 -8.45
N VAL A 32 4.03 13.07 -8.28
CA VAL A 32 4.96 12.86 -7.15
C VAL A 32 6.08 13.90 -7.17
N GLN A 33 6.62 14.26 -8.33
CA GLN A 33 7.61 15.33 -8.47
C GLN A 33 7.12 16.70 -7.96
N ARG A 34 5.80 16.93 -7.98
CA ARG A 34 5.18 18.15 -7.44
C ARG A 34 4.90 18.08 -5.94
N LYS A 35 5.38 17.04 -5.25
CA LYS A 35 5.21 16.81 -3.80
C LYS A 35 3.75 16.76 -3.36
N VAL A 36 2.88 16.19 -4.20
CA VAL A 36 1.48 15.93 -3.81
C VAL A 36 1.46 14.89 -2.70
N THR A 37 0.67 15.13 -1.65
CA THR A 37 0.51 14.23 -0.52
C THR A 37 -0.71 13.35 -0.68
N ILE A 38 -0.58 12.07 -0.34
CA ILE A 38 -1.72 11.15 -0.19
C ILE A 38 -2.03 11.08 1.30
N PRO A 39 -3.29 11.31 1.72
CA PRO A 39 -3.65 11.19 3.13
C PRO A 39 -3.44 9.74 3.58
N ARG A 40 -2.84 9.55 4.76
CA ARG A 40 -2.77 8.21 5.35
C ARG A 40 -4.13 7.86 5.95
N PRO A 41 -4.67 6.67 5.66
CA PRO A 41 -5.95 6.26 6.24
C PRO A 41 -5.79 6.08 7.75
N HIS A 42 -6.80 6.49 8.51
CA HIS A 42 -6.88 6.14 9.93
C HIS A 42 -7.23 4.65 10.08
N GLN A 43 -6.93 4.09 11.25
CA GLN A 43 -7.36 2.74 11.60
C GLN A 43 -8.89 2.62 11.57
N ILE A 44 -9.43 1.44 11.25
CA ILE A 44 -10.90 1.23 11.14
C ILE A 44 -11.63 1.65 12.42
N ARG A 45 -11.03 1.39 13.59
CA ARG A 45 -11.61 1.70 14.91
C ARG A 45 -11.06 3.01 15.49
N CYS A 46 -10.87 4.03 14.64
CA CYS A 46 -10.38 5.32 15.09
C CYS A 46 -11.52 6.16 15.70
N ASP A 47 -11.37 6.52 16.97
CA ASP A 47 -12.35 7.32 17.71
C ASP A 47 -12.05 8.83 17.65
N CYS A 48 -11.31 9.31 16.64
CA CYS A 48 -11.05 10.73 16.51
C CYS A 48 -12.31 11.49 16.05
N VAL A 49 -12.37 12.78 16.36
CA VAL A 49 -13.53 13.63 16.05
C VAL A 49 -13.88 13.60 14.57
N GLU A 50 -12.90 13.59 13.67
CA GLU A 50 -13.10 13.56 12.21
C GLU A 50 -13.70 12.22 11.72
N CYS A 51 -13.20 11.08 12.22
CA CYS A 51 -13.70 9.76 11.87
C CYS A 51 -15.12 9.54 12.40
N VAL A 52 -15.37 9.89 13.66
CA VAL A 52 -16.69 9.73 14.29
C VAL A 52 -17.71 10.62 13.58
N SER A 53 -17.42 11.91 13.41
CA SER A 53 -18.35 12.83 12.74
C SER A 53 -18.62 12.46 11.28
N SER A 54 -17.61 12.06 10.50
CA SER A 54 -17.84 11.65 9.10
C SER A 54 -18.63 10.34 9.00
N SER A 55 -18.41 9.39 9.91
CA SER A 55 -19.16 8.14 9.98
C SER A 55 -20.63 8.35 10.41
N GLU A 56 -20.88 9.25 11.36
CA GLU A 56 -22.24 9.60 11.80
C GLU A 56 -23.04 10.31 10.69
N VAL A 57 -22.37 11.13 9.87
CA VAL A 57 -23.01 11.81 8.73
C VAL A 57 -23.26 10.83 7.58
N ASP A 58 -22.23 10.09 7.16
CA ASP A 58 -22.33 9.13 6.06
C ASP A 58 -21.24 8.04 6.18
N SER A 59 -21.60 6.95 6.86
CA SER A 59 -20.73 5.79 7.08
C SER A 59 -20.29 5.11 5.77
N LEU A 60 -21.15 5.06 4.75
CA LEU A 60 -20.81 4.42 3.47
C LEU A 60 -19.76 5.24 2.72
N ARG A 61 -19.95 6.57 2.66
CA ARG A 61 -18.99 7.47 2.03
C ARG A 61 -17.66 7.49 2.78
N HIS A 62 -17.67 7.45 4.11
CA HIS A 62 -16.46 7.35 4.92
C HIS A 62 -15.67 6.07 4.58
N SER A 63 -16.33 4.91 4.58
CA SER A 63 -15.70 3.62 4.24
C SER A 63 -15.23 3.57 2.78
N ARG A 64 -15.99 4.14 1.84
CA ARG A 64 -15.61 4.24 0.42
C ARG A 64 -14.35 5.10 0.24
N SER A 65 -14.26 6.22 0.95
CA SER A 65 -13.09 7.09 0.91
C SER A 65 -11.84 6.38 1.45
N ARG A 66 -11.97 5.64 2.56
CA ARG A 66 -10.89 4.80 3.08
C ARG A 66 -10.44 3.74 2.06
N LEU A 67 -11.37 3.03 1.42
CA LEU A 67 -11.05 2.07 0.36
C LEU A 67 -10.33 2.73 -0.82
N ASN A 68 -10.78 3.92 -1.24
CA ASN A 68 -10.13 4.67 -2.33
C ASN A 68 -8.67 5.01 -1.99
N ILE A 69 -8.39 5.38 -0.74
CA ILE A 69 -7.02 5.64 -0.27
C ILE A 69 -6.19 4.36 -0.30
N TYR A 70 -6.70 3.25 0.23
CA TYR A 70 -5.98 1.97 0.20
C TYR A 70 -5.71 1.48 -1.23
N LYS A 71 -6.68 1.65 -2.14
CA LYS A 71 -6.50 1.35 -3.56
C LYS A 71 -5.40 2.19 -4.20
N THR A 72 -5.28 3.46 -3.81
CA THR A 72 -4.17 4.33 -4.23
C THR A 72 -2.84 3.82 -3.70
N LEU A 73 -2.75 3.51 -2.40
CA LEU A 73 -1.51 3.04 -1.76
C LEU A 73 -1.05 1.68 -2.28
N ALA A 74 -1.97 0.80 -2.67
CA ALA A 74 -1.70 -0.53 -3.22
C ALA A 74 -1.26 -0.52 -4.69
N SER A 75 -1.15 0.66 -5.32
CA SER A 75 -0.75 0.78 -6.73
C SER A 75 0.75 0.45 -6.90
N PRO A 76 1.12 -0.55 -7.73
CA PRO A 76 2.50 -0.96 -7.96
C PRO A 76 3.40 0.20 -8.39
N SER A 77 2.92 1.02 -9.32
CA SER A 77 3.68 2.17 -9.83
C SER A 77 3.92 3.21 -8.74
N LEU A 78 2.95 3.43 -7.86
CA LEU A 78 3.12 4.35 -6.73
C LEU A 78 4.11 3.80 -5.72
N ILE A 79 4.00 2.52 -5.33
CA ILE A 79 4.92 1.87 -4.38
C ILE A 79 6.36 1.95 -4.94
N ALA A 80 6.55 1.63 -6.22
CA ALA A 80 7.85 1.67 -6.88
C ALA A 80 8.48 3.07 -6.94
N LEU A 81 7.67 4.14 -7.00
CA LEU A 81 8.14 5.52 -7.08
C LEU A 81 8.36 6.19 -5.72
N SER A 82 7.61 5.77 -4.70
CA SER A 82 7.53 6.47 -3.41
C SER A 82 8.16 5.73 -2.24
N SER A 83 8.37 4.42 -2.35
CA SER A 83 8.91 3.59 -1.28
C SER A 83 10.42 3.39 -1.41
N GLU A 84 11.13 3.42 -0.28
CA GLU A 84 12.55 3.08 -0.20
C GLU A 84 12.79 1.57 -0.33
N ASP A 85 11.97 0.75 0.36
CA ASP A 85 11.93 -0.71 0.20
C ASP A 85 10.53 -1.14 -0.32
N PRO A 86 10.33 -1.22 -1.66
CA PRO A 86 9.05 -1.57 -2.25
C PRO A 86 8.53 -2.96 -1.83
N ILE A 87 9.43 -3.92 -1.57
CA ILE A 87 9.07 -5.29 -1.19
C ILE A 87 8.50 -5.29 0.22
N LEU A 88 9.19 -4.63 1.16
CA LEU A 88 8.73 -4.55 2.53
C LEU A 88 7.42 -3.76 2.66
N THR A 89 7.30 -2.65 1.92
CA THR A 89 6.07 -1.87 1.85
C THR A 89 4.91 -2.71 1.33
N ALA A 90 5.12 -3.48 0.26
CA ALA A 90 4.10 -4.38 -0.27
C ALA A 90 3.70 -5.48 0.72
N PHE A 91 4.65 -6.04 1.49
CA PHE A 91 4.34 -7.03 2.53
C PHE A 91 3.50 -6.46 3.66
N ARG A 92 3.89 -5.28 4.19
CA ARG A 92 3.17 -4.58 5.25
C ARG A 92 1.74 -4.23 4.80
N LEU A 93 1.63 -3.63 3.62
CA LEU A 93 0.34 -3.21 3.07
C LEU A 93 -0.56 -4.40 2.75
N GLY A 94 -0.03 -5.46 2.13
CA GLY A 94 -0.79 -6.68 1.84
C GLY A 94 -1.33 -7.35 3.10
N TRP A 95 -0.54 -7.38 4.18
CA TRP A 95 -1.00 -7.89 5.47
C TRP A 95 -2.07 -7.01 6.10
N GLU A 96 -1.86 -5.68 6.11
CA GLU A 96 -2.84 -4.73 6.62
C GLU A 96 -4.18 -4.88 5.89
N LEU A 97 -4.18 -4.88 4.56
CA LEU A 97 -5.37 -5.10 3.73
C LEU A 97 -6.07 -6.42 4.04
N LYS A 98 -5.32 -7.50 4.30
CA LYS A 98 -5.90 -8.80 4.66
C LYS A 98 -6.53 -8.81 6.05
N GLU A 99 -6.00 -8.03 7.01
CA GLU A 99 -6.65 -7.86 8.32
C GLU A 99 -7.87 -6.94 8.22
N LEU A 100 -7.79 -5.86 7.42
CA LEU A 100 -8.91 -4.95 7.17
C LEU A 100 -10.11 -5.69 6.57
N SER A 101 -9.88 -6.63 5.64
CA SER A 101 -10.95 -7.43 5.02
C SER A 101 -11.74 -8.31 6.00
N LYS A 102 -11.18 -8.62 7.17
CA LYS A 102 -11.87 -9.37 8.24
C LYS A 102 -12.72 -8.47 9.12
N VAL A 103 -12.41 -7.17 9.16
CA VAL A 103 -13.09 -6.20 10.02
C VAL A 103 -14.20 -5.48 9.25
N GLU A 104 -13.95 -5.08 8.00
CA GLU A 104 -14.94 -4.49 7.08
C GLU A 104 -15.49 -5.57 6.15
N ASN A 105 -16.75 -5.95 6.37
CA ASN A 105 -17.40 -6.99 5.59
C ASN A 105 -17.92 -6.46 4.25
N GLU A 106 -18.30 -5.18 4.21
CA GLU A 106 -18.95 -4.51 3.09
C GLU A 106 -18.06 -4.42 1.84
N PHE A 107 -16.74 -4.26 2.04
CA PHE A 107 -15.73 -4.17 0.98
C PHE A 107 -14.67 -5.27 1.08
N ARG A 108 -15.03 -6.39 1.71
CA ARG A 108 -14.11 -7.50 1.98
C ARG A 108 -13.41 -7.97 0.70
N GLN A 109 -14.16 -8.13 -0.39
CA GLN A 109 -13.60 -8.65 -1.63
C GLN A 109 -12.55 -7.69 -2.20
N GLU A 110 -12.84 -6.39 -2.23
CA GLU A 110 -11.92 -5.38 -2.74
C GLU A 110 -10.63 -5.32 -1.92
N TYR A 111 -10.71 -5.41 -0.60
CA TYR A 111 -9.50 -5.48 0.23
C TYR A 111 -8.68 -6.75 -0.03
N GLU A 112 -9.33 -7.90 -0.24
CA GLU A 112 -8.63 -9.14 -0.57
C GLU A 112 -7.94 -9.08 -1.93
N GLU A 113 -8.58 -8.48 -2.93
CA GLU A 113 -8.00 -8.21 -4.25
C GLU A 113 -6.80 -7.28 -4.16
N LEU A 114 -6.89 -6.18 -3.40
CA LEU A 114 -5.77 -5.26 -3.19
C LEU A 114 -4.61 -5.92 -2.42
N SER A 115 -4.93 -6.75 -1.42
CA SER A 115 -3.93 -7.55 -0.72
C SER A 115 -3.19 -8.44 -1.71
N GLN A 116 -3.92 -9.18 -2.54
CA GLN A 116 -3.32 -10.08 -3.53
C GLN A 116 -2.46 -9.33 -4.55
N GLN A 117 -2.91 -8.15 -5.01
CA GLN A 117 -2.14 -7.28 -5.90
C GLN A 117 -0.78 -6.90 -5.28
N CYS A 118 -0.73 -6.59 -3.99
CA CYS A 118 0.53 -6.26 -3.30
C CYS A 118 1.47 -7.48 -3.25
N LYS A 119 0.94 -8.69 -3.02
CA LYS A 119 1.74 -9.93 -3.01
C LYS A 119 2.34 -10.23 -4.37
N LEU A 120 1.51 -10.16 -5.41
CA LEU A 120 1.92 -10.35 -6.79
C LEU A 120 2.98 -9.33 -7.19
N PHE A 121 2.82 -8.06 -6.83
CA PHE A 121 3.84 -7.04 -7.08
C PHE A 121 5.18 -7.38 -6.42
N ALA A 122 5.18 -7.78 -5.14
CA ALA A 122 6.42 -8.13 -4.44
C ALA A 122 7.11 -9.35 -5.08
N LYS A 123 6.34 -10.36 -5.49
CA LYS A 123 6.82 -11.53 -6.22
C LYS A 123 7.39 -11.15 -7.58
N ASP A 124 6.63 -10.43 -8.41
CA ASP A 124 7.03 -10.03 -9.76
C ASP A 124 8.30 -9.17 -9.75
N LEU A 125 8.47 -8.35 -8.71
CA LEU A 125 9.68 -7.55 -8.50
C LEU A 125 10.89 -8.41 -8.15
N LEU A 126 10.71 -9.44 -7.31
CA LEU A 126 11.77 -10.39 -6.96
C LEU A 126 12.18 -11.25 -8.18
N ASP A 127 11.21 -11.62 -9.02
CA ASP A 127 11.41 -12.38 -10.26
C ASP A 127 12.28 -11.64 -11.29
N GLN A 128 12.48 -10.32 -11.15
CA GLN A 128 13.37 -9.54 -12.01
C GLN A 128 14.86 -9.66 -11.65
N ALA A 129 15.21 -10.29 -10.52
CA ALA A 129 16.61 -10.45 -10.12
C ALA A 129 17.36 -11.36 -11.11
N ARG A 130 18.49 -10.87 -11.65
CA ARG A 130 19.25 -11.56 -12.71
C ARG A 130 20.48 -12.30 -12.21
N SER A 131 20.88 -12.05 -10.96
CA SER A 131 22.05 -12.68 -10.36
C SER A 131 21.76 -13.17 -8.95
N SER A 132 22.51 -14.20 -8.50
CA SER A 132 22.46 -14.66 -7.12
C SER A 132 22.89 -13.58 -6.13
N CYS A 133 23.77 -12.65 -6.55
CA CYS A 133 24.22 -11.52 -5.73
C CYS A 133 23.07 -10.54 -5.42
N GLU A 134 22.27 -10.18 -6.43
CA GLU A 134 21.08 -9.34 -6.24
C GLU A 134 20.08 -10.03 -5.31
N LEU A 135 19.82 -11.32 -5.53
CA LEU A 135 18.89 -12.09 -4.72
C LEU A 135 19.37 -12.21 -3.26
N GLU A 136 20.64 -12.52 -3.03
CA GLU A 136 21.22 -12.57 -1.68
C GLU A 136 21.15 -11.21 -0.99
N THR A 137 21.39 -10.11 -1.72
CA THR A 137 21.29 -8.75 -1.18
C THR A 137 19.86 -8.46 -0.72
N ILE A 138 18.86 -8.78 -1.55
CA ILE A 138 17.45 -8.55 -1.20
C ILE A 138 17.03 -9.41 0.00
N LEU A 139 17.34 -10.71 -0.02
CA LEU A 139 16.90 -11.67 0.99
C LEU A 139 17.55 -11.45 2.37
N ASN A 140 18.77 -10.93 2.40
CA ASN A 140 19.50 -10.66 3.65
C ASN A 140 19.38 -9.21 4.14
N HIS A 141 18.71 -8.33 3.40
CA HIS A 141 18.51 -6.94 3.80
C HIS A 141 17.70 -6.84 5.11
N ARG A 142 18.20 -6.02 6.06
CA ARG A 142 17.56 -5.69 7.34
C ARG A 142 17.12 -4.22 7.32
N ASP A 143 15.92 -3.95 7.83
CA ASP A 143 15.32 -2.61 7.95
C ASP A 143 15.90 -1.84 9.17
N ASP A 144 16.60 -2.54 10.07
CA ASP A 144 17.10 -1.98 11.33
C ASP A 144 18.51 -1.42 11.17
N HIS A 145 18.64 -0.12 11.48
CA HIS A 145 19.92 0.56 11.74
C HIS A 145 20.58 0.12 13.06
N SER A 146 20.06 -0.90 13.75
CA SER A 146 20.56 -1.38 15.03
C SER A 146 21.61 -2.48 14.87
N GLU A 147 22.84 -2.06 15.15
CA GLU A 147 23.94 -2.81 15.75
C GLU A 147 24.79 -3.75 14.87
N GLU A 148 26.08 -3.66 15.16
CA GLU A 148 27.24 -4.25 14.50
C GLU A 148 27.05 -5.75 14.25
N LEU A 149 27.18 -6.19 13.00
CA LEU A 149 27.08 -7.61 12.65
C LEU A 149 28.46 -8.23 12.42
N ASP A 150 28.70 -9.30 13.17
CA ASP A 150 29.76 -10.28 12.98
C ASP A 150 29.65 -10.87 11.55
N PRO A 151 30.72 -10.90 10.72
CA PRO A 151 30.66 -11.35 9.32
C PRO A 151 30.11 -12.78 9.11
N ARG A 152 29.93 -13.54 10.18
CA ARG A 152 29.41 -14.91 10.19
C ARG A 152 27.88 -14.98 10.16
N GLU A 153 27.16 -13.91 10.47
CA GLU A 153 25.67 -13.85 10.44
C GLU A 153 25.09 -13.34 9.11
N CYS A 154 25.93 -13.16 8.09
CA CYS A 154 25.55 -12.63 6.77
C CYS A 154 24.52 -13.50 5.98
N ARG A 155 24.11 -14.66 6.51
CA ARG A 155 23.17 -15.60 5.87
C ARG A 155 21.91 -15.85 6.69
N ASP A 156 21.44 -14.82 7.38
CA ASP A 156 20.32 -14.97 8.30
C ASP A 156 18.93 -14.86 7.62
N LEU A 157 18.89 -14.64 6.29
CA LEU A 157 17.69 -14.56 5.46
C LEU A 157 16.61 -13.68 6.10
N ALA A 158 17.02 -12.51 6.59
CA ALA A 158 16.16 -11.64 7.40
C ALA A 158 14.85 -11.27 6.70
N LYS A 159 14.91 -10.97 5.39
CA LYS A 159 13.72 -10.62 4.60
C LYS A 159 12.82 -11.83 4.36
N LEU A 160 13.37 -13.04 4.27
CA LEU A 160 12.57 -14.27 4.21
C LEU A 160 11.80 -14.52 5.51
N LYS A 161 12.44 -14.32 6.66
CA LYS A 161 11.76 -14.40 7.98
C LYS A 161 10.58 -13.41 8.05
N VAL A 162 10.77 -12.21 7.52
CA VAL A 162 9.70 -11.19 7.40
C VAL A 162 8.59 -11.64 6.45
N ALA A 163 8.92 -12.21 5.28
CA ALA A 163 7.94 -12.75 4.34
C ALA A 163 7.06 -13.85 4.97
N ILE A 164 7.68 -14.76 5.74
CA ILE A 164 6.96 -15.81 6.49
C ILE A 164 6.03 -15.20 7.54
N LYS A 165 6.51 -14.19 8.30
CA LYS A 165 5.71 -13.47 9.30
C LYS A 165 4.46 -12.83 8.68
N TYR A 166 4.57 -12.30 7.47
CA TYR A 166 3.47 -11.68 6.75
C TYR A 166 2.66 -12.66 5.87
N HIS A 167 2.87 -13.97 6.01
CA HIS A 167 2.17 -15.01 5.26
C HIS A 167 2.22 -14.81 3.74
N GLN A 168 3.39 -14.42 3.24
CA GLN A 168 3.69 -14.39 1.82
C GLN A 168 4.03 -15.81 1.38
N LYS A 169 3.13 -16.42 0.58
CA LYS A 169 3.20 -17.84 0.19
C LYS A 169 3.63 -18.05 -1.26
N GLU A 170 3.52 -17.00 -2.06
CA GLU A 170 3.89 -16.94 -3.48
C GLU A 170 5.29 -16.34 -3.60
#